data_AF-A0A640W5C3-F1
#
_entry.id   AF-A0A640W5C3-F1
#
_cell.length_a   1.000
_cell.length_b   1.000
_cell.length_c   1.000
_cell.angle_alpha   90.00
_cell.angle_beta   90.00
_cell.angle_gamma   90.00
#
_symmetry.space_group_name_H-M   'P 1'
#
loop_
_entity.id
_entity.type
_entity.pdbx_description
1 polymer ?
#
loop_
_entity_poly.entity_id
_entity_poly.type
_entity_poly.pdbx_seq_one_letter_code
_entity_poly.pdbx_strand_id
1 'polypeptide(L)'
;MGYLNSIPFFKYALKGLKNEGIIHFHQKCREEEFPHKLFNEIKDMALEYGYEAKMLFYKKIKSYAPRIIHGVIDIKVRKVHS
;
A
#
# COMPACT_ATOMS: atom_id res chain seq x y z
N MET A 1 -11.41 10.05 7.92
CA MET A 1 -10.22 9.85 8.80
C MET A 1 -9.45 8.67 8.24
N GLY A 2 -8.24 8.88 7.70
CA GLY A 2 -7.43 7.81 7.12
C GLY A 2 -6.64 7.07 8.20
N TYR A 3 -6.69 5.75 8.20
CA TYR A 3 -5.91 4.92 9.11
C TYR A 3 -4.41 5.12 8.83
N LEU A 4 -3.63 5.36 9.88
CA LEU A 4 -2.18 5.60 9.77
C LEU A 4 -1.34 4.33 9.93
N ASN A 5 -1.99 3.21 10.30
CA ASN A 5 -1.44 1.86 10.40
C ASN A 5 -2.27 0.92 9.51
N SER A 6 -2.05 0.99 8.20
CA SER A 6 -2.93 0.35 7.20
C SER A 6 -2.52 -1.08 6.84
N ILE A 7 -1.30 -1.50 7.22
CA ILE A 7 -0.76 -2.85 6.98
C ILE A 7 -1.71 -3.97 7.46
N PRO A 8 -2.19 -4.00 8.71
CA PRO A 8 -3.08 -5.08 9.17
C PRO A 8 -4.44 -5.11 8.45
N PHE A 9 -4.84 -3.98 7.84
CA PHE A 9 -6.11 -3.86 7.10
C PHE A 9 -5.98 -4.20 5.62
N PHE A 10 -4.77 -4.25 5.09
CA PHE A 10 -4.52 -4.52 3.67
C PHE A 10 -5.13 -5.84 3.21
N LYS A 11 -5.05 -6.90 4.03
CA LYS A 11 -5.72 -8.20 3.76
C LYS A 11 -7.24 -8.10 3.59
N TYR A 12 -7.90 -7.22 4.34
CA TYR A 12 -9.34 -7.02 4.24
C TYR A 12 -9.70 -6.22 2.99
N ALA A 13 -8.85 -5.23 2.63
CA ALA A 13 -8.99 -4.51 1.37
C ALA A 13 -8.86 -5.46 0.17
N LEU A 14 -7.87 -6.38 0.19
CA LEU A 14 -7.72 -7.43 -0.82
C LEU A 14 -8.96 -8.34 -0.91
N LYS A 15 -9.50 -8.80 0.22
CA LYS A 15 -10.73 -9.63 0.24
C LYS A 15 -11.98 -8.91 -0.26
N GLY A 16 -12.05 -7.59 -0.11
CA GLY A 16 -13.17 -6.78 -0.59
C GLY A 16 -13.15 -6.54 -2.11
N LEU A 17 -12.03 -6.81 -2.78
CA LEU A 17 -11.89 -6.62 -4.22
C LEU A 17 -12.46 -7.82 -4.97
N LYS A 18 -13.26 -7.55 -6.00
CA LYS A 18 -13.84 -8.62 -6.83
C LYS A 18 -12.78 -9.28 -7.72
N ASN A 19 -12.19 -8.50 -8.63
CA ASN A 19 -11.24 -8.99 -9.64
C ASN A 19 -10.02 -8.05 -9.78
N GLU A 20 -10.28 -6.75 -9.88
CA GLU A 20 -9.24 -5.73 -9.88
C GLU A 20 -9.74 -4.48 -9.13
N GLY A 21 -8.80 -3.66 -8.69
CA GLY A 21 -9.11 -2.34 -8.17
C GLY A 21 -7.86 -1.55 -7.79
N ILE A 22 -8.08 -0.35 -7.29
CA ILE A 22 -7.02 0.56 -6.87
C ILE A 22 -7.14 0.73 -5.35
N ILE A 23 -6.05 0.48 -4.64
CA ILE A 23 -5.92 0.71 -3.21
C ILE A 23 -5.08 1.97 -3.00
N HIS A 24 -5.68 2.97 -2.38
CA HIS A 24 -4.98 4.16 -1.90
C HIS A 24 -4.40 3.86 -0.51
N PHE A 25 -3.13 3.47 -0.47
CA PHE A 25 -2.48 3.00 0.76
C PHE A 25 -1.81 4.16 1.50
N HIS A 26 -2.39 4.56 2.62
CA HIS A 26 -1.85 5.60 3.50
C HIS A 26 -1.04 4.97 4.63
N GLN A 27 0.22 5.38 4.77
CA GLN A 27 1.10 4.85 5.81
C GLN A 27 2.10 5.91 6.30
N LYS A 28 2.35 5.88 7.61
CA LYS A 28 3.51 6.56 8.20
C LYS A 28 4.72 5.66 8.01
N CYS A 29 5.74 6.16 7.33
CA CYS A 29 6.99 5.44 7.09
C CYS A 29 8.16 6.41 7.20
N ARG A 30 9.37 5.85 7.29
CA ARG A 30 10.56 6.70 7.22
C ARG A 30 10.75 7.18 5.80
N GLU A 31 11.24 8.40 5.65
CA GLU A 31 11.51 8.99 4.32
C GLU A 31 12.46 8.14 3.49
N GLU A 32 13.43 7.48 4.14
CA GLU A 32 14.41 6.59 3.51
C GLU A 32 13.80 5.29 2.95
N GLU A 33 12.62 4.88 3.44
CA GLU A 33 11.95 3.63 3.05
C GLU A 33 10.88 3.86 1.98
N PHE A 34 10.47 5.12 1.80
CA PHE A 34 9.42 5.49 0.86
C PHE A 34 9.98 5.85 -0.53
N PRO A 35 9.31 5.47 -1.62
CA PRO A 35 8.12 4.62 -1.72
C PRO A 35 8.45 3.13 -1.90
N HIS A 36 9.68 2.79 -2.30
CA HIS A 36 10.02 1.47 -2.87
C HIS A 36 10.02 0.34 -1.84
N LYS A 37 10.61 0.55 -0.66
CA LYS A 37 10.70 -0.49 0.37
C LYS A 37 9.31 -0.83 0.90
N LEU A 38 8.52 0.21 1.19
CA LEU A 38 7.13 0.05 1.59
C LEU A 38 6.30 -0.66 0.52
N PHE A 39 6.47 -0.32 -0.75
CA PHE A 39 5.75 -0.99 -1.83
C PHE A 39 6.14 -2.45 -2.01
N ASN A 40 7.42 -2.79 -1.85
CA ASN A 40 7.86 -4.19 -1.93
C ASN A 40 7.19 -5.03 -0.85
N GLU A 41 7.12 -4.55 0.40
CA GLU A 41 6.39 -5.24 1.47
C GLU A 41 4.90 -5.46 1.13
N ILE A 42 4.25 -4.43 0.57
CA ILE A 42 2.84 -4.53 0.15
C ILE A 42 2.68 -5.50 -1.02
N LYS A 43 3.63 -5.51 -1.96
CA LYS A 43 3.62 -6.37 -3.14
C LYS A 43 3.77 -7.83 -2.73
N ASP A 44 4.70 -8.13 -1.83
CA ASP A 44 4.91 -9.48 -1.32
C ASP A 44 3.67 -9.96 -0.57
N MET A 45 3.08 -9.10 0.27
CA MET A 45 1.81 -9.40 0.93
C MET A 45 0.66 -9.60 -0.08
N ALA A 46 0.56 -8.81 -1.14
CA ALA A 46 -0.47 -9.02 -2.16
C ALA A 46 -0.29 -10.39 -2.84
N LEU A 47 0.95 -10.76 -3.15
CA LEU A 47 1.31 -12.01 -3.81
C LEU A 47 0.95 -13.22 -2.95
N GLU A 48 1.22 -13.17 -1.64
CA GLU A 48 0.82 -14.22 -0.68
C GLU A 48 -0.69 -14.48 -0.67
N TYR A 49 -1.50 -13.47 -0.96
CA TYR A 49 -2.96 -13.58 -1.02
C TYR A 49 -3.48 -13.88 -2.43
N GLY A 50 -2.60 -14.12 -3.41
CA GLY A 50 -2.96 -14.44 -4.79
C GLY A 50 -3.31 -13.22 -5.67
N TYR A 51 -2.84 -12.02 -5.28
CA TYR A 51 -3.03 -10.78 -6.02
C TYR A 51 -1.69 -10.27 -6.56
N GLU A 52 -1.72 -9.72 -7.77
CA GLU A 52 -0.63 -8.93 -8.34
C GLU A 52 -0.82 -7.48 -7.93
N ALA A 53 0.23 -6.83 -7.42
CA ALA A 53 0.24 -5.43 -7.07
C ALA A 53 1.18 -4.63 -7.98
N LYS A 54 0.70 -3.51 -8.51
CA LYS A 54 1.45 -2.57 -9.34
C LYS A 54 1.33 -1.16 -8.78
N MET A 55 2.47 -0.54 -8.47
CA MET A 55 2.51 0.87 -8.09
C MET A 55 2.11 1.72 -9.30
N LEU A 56 1.04 2.51 -9.15
CA LEU A 56 0.63 3.48 -10.15
C LEU A 56 1.22 4.85 -9.83
N PHE A 57 1.12 5.24 -8.56
CA PHE A 57 1.52 6.56 -8.11
C PHE A 57 1.95 6.53 -6.64
N TYR A 58 2.76 7.48 -6.24
CA TYR A 58 3.11 7.70 -4.85
C TYR A 58 3.25 9.19 -4.59
N LYS A 59 2.86 9.62 -3.40
CA LYS A 59 2.97 11.02 -2.99
C LYS A 59 3.30 11.14 -1.51
N LYS A 60 4.30 11.97 -1.21
CA LYS A 60 4.54 12.43 0.15
C LYS A 60 3.49 13.48 0.49
N ILE A 61 2.65 13.19 1.48
CA ILE A 61 1.56 14.08 1.90
C ILE A 61 2.08 15.12 2.89
N LYS A 62 2.63 14.67 4.03
CA LYS A 62 3.10 15.54 5.12
C LYS A 62 4.28 14.90 5.86
N SER A 63 5.19 15.72 6.39
CA SER A 63 6.17 15.26 7.38
C SER A 63 5.54 15.29 8.77
N TYR A 64 5.67 14.20 9.52
CA TYR A 64 5.11 14.06 10.86
C TYR A 64 6.16 14.29 11.96
N ALA A 65 7.42 13.92 11.71
CA ALA A 65 8.53 14.09 12.63
C ALA A 65 9.85 14.06 11.84
N PRO A 66 11.02 14.36 12.46
CA PRO A 66 12.30 14.18 11.80
C PRO A 66 12.42 12.76 11.22
N ARG A 67 12.63 12.66 9.90
CA ARG A 67 12.70 11.41 9.13
C ARG A 67 11.40 10.58 9.04
N ILE A 68 10.29 11.01 9.63
CA ILE A 68 8.99 10.33 9.52
C ILE A 68 8.05 11.12 8.62
N ILE A 69 7.54 10.46 7.59
CA ILE A 69 6.62 11.03 6.61
C ILE A 69 5.33 10.23 6.56
N HIS A 70 4.25 10.89 6.18
CA HIS A 70 3.03 10.25 5.74
C HIS A 70 3.03 10.24 4.22
N GLY A 71 3.21 9.06 3.67
CA GLY A 71 3.13 8.79 2.25
C GLY A 71 1.81 8.12 1.89
N VAL A 72 1.31 8.41 0.69
CA VAL A 72 0.26 7.63 0.04
C VAL A 72 0.87 6.92 -1.16
N ILE A 73 0.53 5.65 -1.35
CA ILE A 73 0.87 4.88 -2.54
C ILE A 73 -0.43 4.38 -3.16
N ASP A 74 -0.64 4.70 -4.42
CA ASP A 74 -1.74 4.19 -5.22
C ASP A 74 -1.30 2.90 -5.89
N ILE A 75 -1.93 1.80 -5.49
CA ILE A 75 -1.54 0.46 -5.90
C ILE A 75 -2.72 -0.14 -6.66
N LYS A 76 -2.49 -0.44 -7.94
CA LYS A 76 -3.42 -1.29 -8.69
C LYS A 76 -3.20 -2.73 -8.26
N VAL A 77 -4.25 -3.38 -7.81
CA VAL A 77 -4.23 -4.80 -7.45
C VAL A 77 -5.16 -5.58 -8.38
N ARG A 78 -4.71 -6.76 -8.79
CA ARG A 78 -5.45 -7.66 -9.67
C ARG A 78 -5.33 -9.09 -9.16
N LYS A 79 -6.44 -9.82 -9.10
CA LYS A 79 -6.44 -11.22 -8.71
C LYS A 79 -5.80 -12.06 -9.82
N VAL A 80 -4.79 -12.87 -9.48
CA VAL A 80 -4.04 -13.70 -10.45
C VAL A 80 -4.60 -15.12 -10.53
N HIS A 81 -5.25 -15.59 -9.46
CA HIS A 81 -5.88 -16.91 -9.43
C HIS A 81 -7.41 -16.78 -9.40
N SER A 82 -8.07 -17.26 -10.47
CA SER A 82 -9.48 -17.65 -10.49
C SER A 82 -9.57 -19.18 -10.48
#